data_AF-A0A2E3MHX1-F1
#
_entry.id   AF-A0A2E3MHX1-F1
#
_cell.length_a   1.000
_cell.length_b   1.000
_cell.length_c   1.000
_cell.angle_alpha   90.00
_cell.angle_beta   90.00
_cell.angle_gamma   90.00
#
_symmetry.space_group_name_H-M   'P 1'
#
loop_
_entity.id
_entity.type
_entity.pdbx_description
1 polymer ?
#
loop_
_entity_poly.entity_id
_entity_poly.type
_entity_poly.pdbx_seq_one_letter_code
_entity_poly.pdbx_strand_id
1 'polypeptide(L)'
;MKHIIVSAAAITLFGVASFAAAQPNAKAINTKRAQTTCSCGYCDLSGTNFSGFAPGSTSPQRNPYSALLGKGDAWLSCNFTGANFSGSNLTNSDLTISIRGWQTPLRAANFNNGDFSQANLSGSTLIGANFADSNFTQANLSNAVLTLANFNHANFAQANLYQAQAALDAMHGWGADMAKVNFKGANLVAAKLAANFAKADFSNANLSNSQLDNTLATINAIQPTSEANAWAGVNFTGANLKGAQLLTQGKAADLSKATLCNTVMPDGKPNNRDCSALKSN
;
A
#
# COMPACT_ATOMS: atom_id res chain seq x y z
N MET A 1 -32.96 -27.73 -84.46
CA MET A 1 -34.28 -27.62 -83.79
C MET A 1 -34.07 -27.12 -82.38
N LYS A 2 -34.73 -26.01 -82.04
CA LYS A 2 -35.07 -25.46 -80.71
C LYS A 2 -33.95 -24.90 -79.80
N HIS A 3 -34.11 -23.60 -79.58
CA HIS A 3 -33.55 -22.75 -78.55
C HIS A 3 -33.73 -23.30 -77.13
N ILE A 4 -32.73 -23.06 -76.26
CA ILE A 4 -32.91 -22.95 -74.81
C ILE A 4 -32.23 -21.66 -74.35
N ILE A 5 -33.02 -20.79 -73.74
CA ILE A 5 -32.63 -19.58 -73.02
C ILE A 5 -32.36 -19.98 -71.57
N VAL A 6 -31.19 -19.63 -71.01
CA VAL A 6 -30.94 -19.53 -69.56
C VAL A 6 -29.95 -18.37 -69.39
N SER A 7 -30.44 -17.13 -69.18
CA SER A 7 -30.67 -16.48 -67.87
C SER A 7 -29.42 -16.35 -67.01
N ALA A 8 -29.02 -15.08 -66.76
CA ALA A 8 -27.87 -14.66 -65.98
C ALA A 8 -27.81 -15.34 -64.60
N ALA A 9 -26.73 -16.08 -64.36
CA ALA A 9 -26.39 -16.57 -63.03
C ALA A 9 -25.83 -15.42 -62.20
N ALA A 10 -26.52 -15.13 -61.11
CA ALA A 10 -26.15 -14.14 -60.10
C ALA A 10 -24.73 -14.41 -59.57
N ILE A 11 -23.91 -13.35 -59.57
CA ILE A 11 -22.70 -13.26 -58.76
C ILE A 11 -23.17 -13.22 -57.30
N THR A 12 -23.24 -14.38 -56.65
CA THR A 12 -23.35 -14.44 -55.20
C THR A 12 -22.01 -14.03 -54.63
N LEU A 13 -21.93 -12.79 -54.16
CA LEU A 13 -20.92 -12.33 -53.20
C LEU A 13 -20.89 -13.34 -52.05
N PHE A 14 -19.88 -14.21 -52.01
CA PHE A 14 -19.50 -14.85 -50.75
C PHE A 14 -18.96 -13.72 -49.88
N GLY A 15 -19.84 -13.16 -49.05
CA GLY A 15 -19.42 -12.35 -47.92
C GLY A 15 -18.47 -13.21 -47.10
N VAL A 16 -17.18 -12.90 -47.17
CA VAL A 16 -16.25 -13.27 -46.12
C VAL A 16 -16.75 -12.54 -44.88
N ALA A 17 -17.59 -13.23 -44.11
CA ALA A 17 -17.84 -12.85 -42.73
C ALA A 17 -16.46 -12.72 -42.10
N SER A 18 -16.09 -11.50 -41.76
CA SER A 18 -14.87 -11.22 -41.02
C SER A 18 -14.97 -12.03 -39.74
N PHE A 19 -14.22 -13.12 -39.65
CA PHE A 19 -13.90 -13.77 -38.38
C PHE A 19 -12.94 -12.85 -37.63
N ALA A 20 -13.40 -11.65 -37.27
CA ALA A 20 -12.83 -10.87 -36.20
C ALA A 20 -13.28 -11.55 -34.89
N ALA A 21 -12.72 -12.73 -34.61
CA ALA A 21 -12.68 -13.21 -33.23
C ALA A 21 -11.99 -12.08 -32.45
N ALA A 22 -12.75 -11.39 -31.58
CA ALA A 22 -12.23 -10.32 -30.77
C ALA A 22 -11.01 -10.86 -30.02
N GLN A 23 -9.81 -10.44 -30.45
CA GLN A 23 -8.58 -10.75 -29.73
C GLN A 23 -8.81 -10.28 -28.28
N PRO A 24 -8.65 -11.16 -27.28
CA PRO A 24 -8.82 -10.73 -25.89
C PRO A 24 -7.89 -9.54 -25.67
N ASN A 25 -8.46 -8.44 -25.18
CA ASN A 25 -7.68 -7.22 -24.95
C ASN A 25 -6.44 -7.57 -24.09
N ALA A 26 -5.29 -6.97 -24.38
CA ALA A 26 -4.01 -7.30 -23.71
C ALA A 26 -4.14 -7.27 -22.18
N LYS A 27 -5.03 -6.40 -21.68
CA LYS A 27 -5.40 -6.28 -20.28
C LYS A 27 -6.06 -7.54 -19.71
N ALA A 28 -7.06 -8.13 -20.37
CA ALA A 28 -7.71 -9.37 -19.95
C ALA A 28 -6.74 -10.56 -19.98
N ILE A 29 -5.81 -10.58 -20.94
CA ILE A 29 -4.72 -11.57 -20.97
C ILE A 29 -3.83 -11.40 -19.73
N ASN A 30 -3.40 -10.17 -19.43
CA ASN A 30 -2.58 -9.87 -18.26
C ASN A 30 -3.33 -10.18 -16.95
N THR A 31 -4.61 -9.83 -16.83
CA THR A 31 -5.45 -10.16 -15.67
C THR A 31 -5.53 -11.67 -15.48
N LYS A 32 -5.82 -12.42 -16.55
CA LYS A 32 -5.87 -13.89 -16.50
C LYS A 32 -4.52 -14.48 -16.12
N ARG A 33 -3.43 -13.93 -16.65
CA ARG A 33 -2.06 -14.36 -16.32
C ARG A 33 -1.71 -14.07 -14.85
N ALA A 34 -2.04 -12.88 -14.35
CA ALA A 34 -1.88 -12.48 -12.96
C ALA A 34 -2.65 -13.42 -12.00
N GLN A 35 -3.88 -13.79 -12.35
CA GLN A 35 -4.72 -14.64 -11.52
C GLN A 35 -4.34 -16.13 -11.57
N THR A 36 -3.85 -16.63 -12.72
CA THR A 36 -3.61 -18.07 -12.91
C THR A 36 -2.17 -18.50 -12.67
N THR A 37 -1.19 -17.74 -13.17
CA THR A 37 0.23 -18.10 -13.11
C THR A 37 1.02 -17.20 -12.17
N CYS A 38 0.39 -16.17 -11.61
CA CYS A 38 1.02 -15.25 -10.69
C CYS A 38 2.24 -14.52 -11.29
N SER A 39 2.37 -14.50 -12.61
CA SER A 39 3.51 -13.93 -13.33
C SER A 39 3.03 -12.78 -14.20
N CYS A 40 3.29 -11.55 -13.78
CA CYS A 40 3.02 -10.37 -14.57
C CYS A 40 4.02 -9.23 -14.28
N GLY A 41 5.32 -9.52 -14.38
CA GLY A 41 6.35 -8.47 -14.29
C GLY A 41 6.16 -7.43 -15.39
N TYR A 42 6.13 -6.15 -15.00
CA TYR A 42 5.94 -5.00 -15.89
C TYR A 42 4.67 -5.02 -16.75
N CYS A 43 3.68 -5.84 -16.39
CA CYS A 43 2.38 -5.85 -17.07
C CYS A 43 1.57 -4.60 -16.77
N ASP A 44 0.70 -4.22 -17.70
CA ASP A 44 -0.41 -3.32 -17.39
C ASP A 44 -1.63 -4.11 -16.87
N LEU A 45 -1.96 -3.82 -15.62
CA LEU A 45 -3.10 -4.32 -14.85
C LEU A 45 -3.95 -3.16 -14.29
N SER A 46 -3.72 -1.92 -14.74
CA SER A 46 -4.37 -0.71 -14.24
C SER A 46 -5.90 -0.85 -14.20
N GLY A 47 -6.62 -0.25 -13.26
CA GLY A 47 -8.09 -0.25 -13.23
C GLY A 47 -8.75 -1.64 -13.22
N THR A 48 -7.99 -2.70 -12.98
CA THR A 48 -8.53 -4.07 -12.95
C THR A 48 -9.15 -4.34 -11.60
N ASN A 49 -10.21 -5.14 -11.56
CA ASN A 49 -10.80 -5.59 -10.30
C ASN A 49 -10.10 -6.86 -9.78
N PHE A 50 -9.42 -6.70 -8.66
CA PHE A 50 -8.79 -7.72 -7.83
C PHE A 50 -9.41 -7.75 -6.41
N SER A 51 -10.66 -7.32 -6.26
CA SER A 51 -11.37 -7.43 -4.99
C SER A 51 -11.39 -8.89 -4.51
N GLY A 52 -11.01 -9.14 -3.25
CA GLY A 52 -10.90 -10.48 -2.69
C GLY A 52 -9.75 -11.33 -3.26
N PHE A 53 -8.84 -10.73 -4.05
CA PHE A 53 -7.70 -11.45 -4.62
C PHE A 53 -6.82 -11.99 -3.49
N ALA A 54 -6.65 -13.30 -3.47
CA ALA A 54 -5.89 -14.01 -2.45
C ALA A 54 -5.10 -15.13 -3.12
N PRO A 55 -3.94 -14.83 -3.73
CA PRO A 55 -3.15 -15.83 -4.42
C PRO A 55 -2.66 -16.89 -3.41
N GLY A 56 -2.86 -18.15 -3.78
CA GLY A 56 -2.63 -19.30 -2.90
C GLY A 56 -3.85 -19.85 -2.19
N SER A 57 -4.97 -19.12 -2.12
CA SER A 57 -6.20 -19.63 -1.47
C SER A 57 -7.10 -20.45 -2.40
N THR A 58 -7.03 -20.25 -3.72
CA THR A 58 -8.02 -20.79 -4.68
C THR A 58 -7.51 -21.21 -6.07
N SER A 59 -6.19 -21.33 -6.33
CA SER A 59 -5.73 -21.74 -7.68
C SER A 59 -5.73 -23.27 -7.88
N PRO A 60 -6.32 -23.82 -8.97
CA PRO A 60 -6.35 -25.27 -9.27
C PRO A 60 -5.00 -25.88 -9.64
N GLN A 61 -3.99 -25.06 -9.91
CA GLN A 61 -2.65 -25.51 -10.30
C GLN A 61 -1.74 -25.44 -9.08
N ARG A 62 -1.74 -26.51 -8.28
CA ARG A 62 -0.77 -26.72 -7.20
C ARG A 62 0.64 -26.56 -7.78
N ASN A 63 1.40 -25.60 -7.27
CA ASN A 63 2.84 -25.79 -7.13
C ASN A 63 3.00 -27.11 -6.34
N PRO A 64 3.69 -28.15 -6.85
CA PRO A 64 3.80 -29.44 -6.16
C PRO A 64 4.47 -29.33 -4.77
N TYR A 65 5.14 -28.22 -4.49
CA TYR A 65 5.72 -27.92 -3.19
C TYR A 65 4.78 -27.16 -2.25
N SER A 66 3.57 -26.75 -2.67
CA SER A 66 2.61 -25.98 -1.84
C SER A 66 2.11 -26.73 -0.59
N ALA A 67 2.32 -28.05 -0.53
CA ALA A 67 2.04 -28.87 0.65
C ALA A 67 3.23 -28.95 1.63
N LEU A 68 4.43 -28.62 1.17
CA LEU A 68 5.69 -28.59 1.95
C LEU A 68 6.05 -27.17 2.42
N LEU A 69 5.32 -26.20 1.90
CA LEU A 69 5.54 -24.78 2.00
C LEU A 69 4.31 -24.18 2.71
N GLY A 70 4.52 -23.33 3.72
CA GLY A 70 3.45 -22.77 4.54
C GLY A 70 2.47 -21.92 3.72
N LYS A 71 1.34 -21.51 4.32
CA LYS A 71 0.30 -20.68 3.64
C LYS A 71 0.85 -19.42 2.92
N GLY A 72 2.04 -18.92 3.29
CA GLY A 72 2.69 -17.75 2.69
C GLY A 72 3.51 -18.02 1.41
N ASP A 73 3.64 -19.26 0.98
CA ASP A 73 4.61 -19.64 -0.05
C ASP A 73 4.03 -19.73 -1.48
N ALA A 74 2.71 -19.58 -1.61
CA ALA A 74 2.08 -19.41 -2.92
C ALA A 74 2.63 -18.17 -3.66
N TRP A 75 3.02 -17.15 -2.90
CA TRP A 75 3.66 -15.94 -3.41
C TRP A 75 5.10 -16.13 -3.87
N LEU A 76 5.81 -17.21 -3.46
CA LEU A 76 7.22 -17.44 -3.84
C LEU A 76 7.42 -17.59 -5.35
N SER A 77 6.38 -18.06 -6.05
CA SER A 77 6.39 -18.20 -7.51
C SER A 77 5.86 -16.96 -8.24
N CYS A 78 5.29 -16.00 -7.51
CA CYS A 78 4.68 -14.83 -8.11
C CYS A 78 5.75 -13.78 -8.46
N ASN A 79 5.58 -13.12 -9.61
CA ASN A 79 6.38 -11.99 -10.02
C ASN A 79 5.48 -10.90 -10.59
N PHE A 80 5.30 -9.81 -9.84
CA PHE A 80 4.64 -8.58 -10.28
C PHE A 80 5.58 -7.38 -10.20
N THR A 81 6.89 -7.62 -10.30
CA THR A 81 7.90 -6.56 -10.21
C THR A 81 7.62 -5.52 -11.28
N GLY A 82 7.51 -4.25 -10.88
CA GLY A 82 7.23 -3.14 -11.78
C GLY A 82 5.87 -3.19 -12.49
N ALA A 83 4.96 -4.10 -12.10
CA ALA A 83 3.64 -4.16 -12.70
C ALA A 83 2.83 -2.90 -12.40
N ASN A 84 2.01 -2.48 -13.35
CA ASN A 84 1.13 -1.32 -13.21
C ASN A 84 -0.26 -1.77 -12.76
N PHE A 85 -0.58 -1.55 -11.50
CA PHE A 85 -1.90 -1.72 -10.88
C PHE A 85 -2.62 -0.37 -10.65
N SER A 86 -2.20 0.71 -11.31
CA SER A 86 -2.79 2.04 -11.04
C SER A 86 -4.32 2.05 -11.16
N GLY A 87 -5.01 2.62 -10.16
CA GLY A 87 -6.47 2.66 -10.12
C GLY A 87 -7.17 1.31 -9.95
N SER A 88 -6.45 0.22 -9.64
CA SER A 88 -7.05 -1.10 -9.46
C SER A 88 -7.83 -1.19 -8.15
N ASN A 89 -8.88 -2.02 -8.15
CA ASN A 89 -9.60 -2.38 -6.94
C ASN A 89 -8.95 -3.62 -6.31
N LEU A 90 -8.37 -3.49 -5.13
CA LEU A 90 -7.80 -4.57 -4.30
C LEU A 90 -8.52 -4.68 -2.94
N THR A 91 -9.77 -4.23 -2.86
CA THR A 91 -10.55 -4.28 -1.63
C THR A 91 -10.69 -5.71 -1.13
N ASN A 92 -10.56 -5.92 0.18
CA ASN A 92 -10.62 -7.25 0.82
C ASN A 92 -9.61 -8.28 0.27
N SER A 93 -8.56 -7.85 -0.43
CA SER A 93 -7.52 -8.75 -0.93
C SER A 93 -6.65 -9.29 0.20
N ASP A 94 -6.08 -10.49 0.02
CA ASP A 94 -5.04 -11.04 0.87
C ASP A 94 -3.70 -10.96 0.11
N LEU A 95 -2.91 -9.97 0.48
CA LEU A 95 -1.57 -9.68 -0.03
C LEU A 95 -0.51 -9.96 1.04
N THR A 96 -0.76 -10.90 1.94
CA THR A 96 0.23 -11.33 2.92
C THR A 96 1.40 -12.01 2.19
N ILE A 97 2.57 -11.35 2.20
CA ILE A 97 3.77 -11.81 1.50
C ILE A 97 4.93 -11.89 2.48
N SER A 98 5.40 -13.09 2.80
CA SER A 98 6.49 -13.30 3.76
C SER A 98 7.86 -13.46 3.10
N ILE A 99 8.18 -12.69 2.05
CA ILE A 99 9.53 -12.73 1.45
C ILE A 99 10.39 -11.62 2.08
N ARG A 100 11.40 -12.02 2.85
CA ARG A 100 12.43 -11.11 3.35
C ARG A 100 13.55 -10.99 2.31
N GLY A 101 13.77 -9.81 1.75
CA GLY A 101 14.86 -9.53 0.81
C GLY A 101 14.44 -8.75 -0.44
N TRP A 102 15.35 -8.61 -1.41
CA TRP A 102 15.15 -7.82 -2.64
C TRP A 102 14.23 -8.49 -3.69
N GLN A 103 13.89 -9.76 -3.52
CA GLN A 103 13.14 -10.57 -4.49
C GLN A 103 11.64 -10.64 -4.16
N THR A 104 11.02 -9.51 -3.82
CA THR A 104 9.60 -9.51 -3.43
C THR A 104 8.72 -9.33 -4.66
N PRO A 105 7.56 -10.01 -4.73
CA PRO A 105 6.75 -10.04 -5.95
C PRO A 105 6.25 -8.66 -6.35
N LEU A 106 6.03 -7.76 -5.38
CA LEU A 106 5.48 -6.42 -5.58
C LEU A 106 6.54 -5.30 -5.62
N ARG A 107 7.83 -5.64 -5.69
CA ARG A 107 8.89 -4.64 -5.70
C ARG A 107 8.69 -3.64 -6.84
N ALA A 108 8.76 -2.35 -6.52
CA ALA A 108 8.60 -1.25 -7.48
C ALA A 108 7.30 -1.28 -8.31
N ALA A 109 6.28 -2.04 -7.89
CA ALA A 109 4.98 -2.05 -8.55
C ALA A 109 4.28 -0.69 -8.35
N ASN A 110 3.50 -0.28 -9.35
CA ASN A 110 2.75 0.96 -9.33
C ASN A 110 1.28 0.71 -8.97
N PHE A 111 0.88 1.11 -7.78
CA PHE A 111 -0.47 1.01 -7.24
C PHE A 111 -1.14 2.37 -7.04
N ASN A 112 -0.61 3.43 -7.64
CA ASN A 112 -1.16 4.78 -7.51
C ASN A 112 -2.68 4.79 -7.77
N ASN A 113 -3.45 5.49 -6.93
CA ASN A 113 -4.93 5.53 -6.96
C ASN A 113 -5.63 4.17 -6.71
N GLY A 114 -4.91 3.14 -6.27
CA GLY A 114 -5.49 1.83 -5.96
C GLY A 114 -6.33 1.83 -4.68
N ASP A 115 -7.37 0.99 -4.64
CA ASP A 115 -8.22 0.81 -3.45
C ASP A 115 -7.87 -0.50 -2.73
N PHE A 116 -7.25 -0.39 -1.57
CA PHE A 116 -6.88 -1.48 -0.66
C PHE A 116 -7.73 -1.47 0.61
N SER A 117 -8.91 -0.84 0.60
CA SER A 117 -9.75 -0.83 1.79
C SER A 117 -10.03 -2.25 2.28
N GLN A 118 -9.83 -2.45 3.60
CA GLN A 118 -9.94 -3.74 4.28
C GLN A 118 -9.03 -4.85 3.75
N ALA A 119 -8.02 -4.54 2.92
CA ALA A 119 -7.06 -5.53 2.46
C ALA A 119 -6.14 -6.00 3.60
N ASN A 120 -5.73 -7.27 3.53
CA ASN A 120 -4.76 -7.85 4.43
C ASN A 120 -3.37 -7.87 3.78
N LEU A 121 -2.50 -6.96 4.19
CA LEU A 121 -1.09 -6.87 3.79
C LEU A 121 -0.15 -7.18 4.98
N SER A 122 -0.61 -7.89 6.01
CA SER A 122 0.21 -8.17 7.19
C SER A 122 1.48 -8.93 6.83
N GLY A 123 2.63 -8.47 7.33
CA GLY A 123 3.94 -9.04 7.06
C GLY A 123 4.46 -8.80 5.63
N SER A 124 3.71 -8.11 4.78
CA SER A 124 4.10 -7.88 3.38
C SER A 124 5.37 -7.05 3.24
N THR A 125 6.17 -7.34 2.21
CA THR A 125 7.34 -6.54 1.85
C THR A 125 7.05 -5.71 0.60
N LEU A 126 6.88 -4.40 0.79
CA LEU A 126 6.41 -3.43 -0.21
C LEU A 126 7.51 -2.46 -0.67
N ILE A 127 8.76 -2.93 -0.70
CA ILE A 127 9.93 -2.09 -0.91
C ILE A 127 9.85 -1.36 -2.27
N GLY A 128 9.95 -0.04 -2.23
CA GLY A 128 10.00 0.82 -3.42
C GLY A 128 8.70 0.90 -4.23
N ALA A 129 7.60 0.31 -3.76
CA ALA A 129 6.32 0.35 -4.46
C ALA A 129 5.67 1.74 -4.36
N ASN A 130 4.91 2.12 -5.39
CA ASN A 130 4.22 3.41 -5.45
C ASN A 130 2.74 3.25 -5.13
N PHE A 131 2.30 3.78 -4.00
CA PHE A 131 0.93 3.81 -3.50
C PHE A 131 0.42 5.24 -3.29
N ALA A 132 0.95 6.21 -4.06
CA ALA A 132 0.46 7.57 -4.00
C ALA A 132 -1.05 7.61 -4.29
N ASP A 133 -1.78 8.43 -3.53
CA ASP A 133 -3.23 8.61 -3.65
C ASP A 133 -4.08 7.33 -3.44
N SER A 134 -3.49 6.26 -2.89
CA SER A 134 -4.20 5.00 -2.62
C SER A 134 -5.06 5.04 -1.36
N ASN A 135 -6.12 4.23 -1.32
CA ASN A 135 -6.98 4.05 -0.15
C ASN A 135 -6.62 2.77 0.63
N PHE A 136 -6.19 2.90 1.87
CA PHE A 136 -5.91 1.82 2.83
C PHE A 136 -6.85 1.85 4.05
N THR A 137 -8.03 2.46 3.92
CA THR A 137 -8.98 2.56 5.03
C THR A 137 -9.26 1.17 5.61
N GLN A 138 -9.04 1.00 6.91
CA GLN A 138 -9.20 -0.27 7.65
C GLN A 138 -8.34 -1.44 7.14
N ALA A 139 -7.31 -1.20 6.33
CA ALA A 139 -6.39 -2.24 5.89
C ALA A 139 -5.50 -2.73 7.03
N ASN A 140 -5.04 -3.99 6.96
CA ASN A 140 -4.09 -4.57 7.89
C ASN A 140 -2.68 -4.62 7.28
N LEU A 141 -1.79 -3.76 7.74
CA LEU A 141 -0.36 -3.72 7.38
C LEU A 141 0.53 -4.08 8.59
N SER A 142 0.01 -4.82 9.58
CA SER A 142 0.80 -5.20 10.74
C SER A 142 2.06 -5.96 10.32
N ASN A 143 3.22 -5.62 10.88
CA ASN A 143 4.52 -6.18 10.55
C ASN A 143 4.99 -5.98 9.09
N ALA A 144 4.34 -5.12 8.30
CA ALA A 144 4.75 -4.87 6.93
C ALA A 144 6.09 -4.11 6.85
N VAL A 145 6.86 -4.35 5.77
CA VAL A 145 8.10 -3.65 5.44
C VAL A 145 7.83 -2.66 4.31
N LEU A 146 8.00 -1.37 4.61
CA LEU A 146 7.56 -0.22 3.80
C LEU A 146 8.74 0.62 3.28
N THR A 147 9.98 0.17 3.45
CA THR A 147 11.19 0.90 3.05
C THR A 147 11.14 1.38 1.59
N LEU A 148 11.44 2.66 1.35
CA LEU A 148 11.41 3.31 0.02
C LEU A 148 10.03 3.36 -0.67
N ALA A 149 8.95 2.90 -0.02
CA ALA A 149 7.62 2.98 -0.61
C ALA A 149 7.12 4.44 -0.63
N ASN A 150 6.38 4.79 -1.66
CA ASN A 150 5.72 6.09 -1.78
C ASN A 150 4.24 5.96 -1.40
N PHE A 151 3.82 6.60 -0.33
CA PHE A 151 2.44 6.69 0.15
C PHE A 151 1.93 8.14 0.14
N ASN A 152 2.54 9.04 -0.63
CA ASN A 152 2.13 10.44 -0.68
C ASN A 152 0.60 10.55 -0.90
N HIS A 153 -0.09 11.34 -0.07
CA HIS A 153 -1.56 11.51 -0.12
C HIS A 153 -2.41 10.26 0.15
N ALA A 154 -1.83 9.12 0.53
CA ALA A 154 -2.62 7.91 0.79
C ALA A 154 -3.50 8.04 2.04
N ASN A 155 -4.60 7.28 2.08
CA ASN A 155 -5.54 7.26 3.19
C ASN A 155 -5.42 5.99 4.03
N PHE A 156 -4.83 6.07 5.21
CA PHE A 156 -4.68 4.98 6.19
C PHE A 156 -5.66 5.11 7.37
N ALA A 157 -6.79 5.81 7.20
CA ALA A 157 -7.76 5.96 8.28
C ALA A 157 -8.17 4.60 8.86
N GLN A 158 -8.05 4.45 10.19
CA GLN A 158 -8.35 3.22 10.93
C GLN A 158 -7.54 1.98 10.49
N ALA A 159 -6.45 2.14 9.73
CA ALA A 159 -5.60 1.04 9.33
C ALA A 159 -4.77 0.49 10.50
N ASN A 160 -4.38 -0.77 10.43
CA ASN A 160 -3.50 -1.40 11.41
C ASN A 160 -2.06 -1.48 10.87
N LEU A 161 -1.16 -0.66 11.38
CA LEU A 161 0.29 -0.66 11.11
C LEU A 161 1.10 -1.16 12.33
N TYR A 162 0.50 -1.98 13.21
CA TYR A 162 1.20 -2.54 14.36
C TYR A 162 2.54 -3.17 13.96
N GLN A 163 3.64 -2.73 14.58
CA GLN A 163 5.01 -3.20 14.28
C GLN A 163 5.45 -3.07 12.81
N ALA A 164 4.80 -2.23 12.00
CA ALA A 164 5.28 -1.93 10.65
C ALA A 164 6.66 -1.27 10.68
N GLN A 165 7.46 -1.52 9.64
CA GLN A 165 8.86 -1.11 9.57
C GLN A 165 9.15 -0.35 8.28
N ALA A 166 9.81 0.79 8.39
CA ALA A 166 10.44 1.49 7.27
C ALA A 166 11.83 1.92 7.73
N ALA A 167 12.86 1.46 7.03
CA ALA A 167 14.24 1.86 7.29
C ALA A 167 14.66 2.99 6.34
N LEU A 168 15.65 3.78 6.74
CA LEU A 168 16.37 4.64 5.80
C LEU A 168 17.14 3.75 4.83
N ASP A 169 17.11 4.11 3.55
CA ASP A 169 18.06 3.56 2.61
C ASP A 169 19.45 4.14 2.86
N ALA A 170 20.45 3.26 3.00
CA ALA A 170 21.82 3.66 3.31
C ALA A 170 22.50 4.43 2.16
N MET A 171 22.01 4.26 0.92
CA MET A 171 22.60 4.90 -0.25
C MET A 171 22.08 6.32 -0.49
N HIS A 172 20.77 6.53 -0.38
CA HIS A 172 20.15 7.84 -0.66
C HIS A 172 19.82 8.63 0.61
N GLY A 173 19.86 7.98 1.78
CA GLY A 173 19.49 8.59 3.04
C GLY A 173 17.99 8.89 3.14
N TRP A 174 17.14 8.33 2.27
CA TRP A 174 15.68 8.54 2.29
C TRP A 174 14.96 7.26 2.73
N GLY A 175 13.87 7.41 3.50
CA GLY A 175 13.02 6.31 3.95
C GLY A 175 11.78 6.13 3.06
N ALA A 176 10.64 5.77 3.65
CA ALA A 176 9.36 5.84 2.95
C ALA A 176 8.90 7.31 2.81
N ASP A 177 8.17 7.65 1.74
CA ASP A 177 7.47 8.94 1.65
C ASP A 177 6.02 8.78 2.11
N MET A 178 5.68 9.38 3.24
CA MET A 178 4.33 9.36 3.84
C MET A 178 3.80 10.79 4.01
N ALA A 179 4.25 11.73 3.17
CA ALA A 179 3.75 13.09 3.22
C ALA A 179 2.25 13.15 2.89
N LYS A 180 1.54 13.97 3.66
CA LYS A 180 0.08 14.21 3.55
C LYS A 180 -0.77 12.94 3.69
N VAL A 181 -0.24 11.90 4.31
CA VAL A 181 -1.00 10.68 4.62
C VAL A 181 -2.02 10.96 5.71
N ASN A 182 -3.23 10.41 5.56
CA ASN A 182 -4.23 10.39 6.61
C ASN A 182 -4.07 9.13 7.48
N PHE A 183 -3.55 9.26 8.69
CA PHE A 183 -3.47 8.20 9.71
C PHE A 183 -4.56 8.31 10.78
N LYS A 184 -5.66 9.02 10.53
CA LYS A 184 -6.70 9.25 11.53
C LYS A 184 -7.22 7.93 12.13
N GLY A 185 -7.08 7.77 13.45
CA GLY A 185 -7.50 6.56 14.16
C GLY A 185 -6.70 5.29 13.83
N ALA A 186 -5.58 5.40 13.10
CA ALA A 186 -4.74 4.25 12.76
C ALA A 186 -4.00 3.71 13.99
N ASN A 187 -3.72 2.40 13.98
CA ASN A 187 -2.91 1.74 14.99
C ASN A 187 -1.46 1.63 14.51
N LEU A 188 -0.54 2.44 15.04
CA LEU A 188 0.90 2.39 14.78
C LEU A 188 1.69 1.92 16.00
N VAL A 189 1.08 1.15 16.90
CA VAL A 189 1.75 0.66 18.11
C VAL A 189 3.00 -0.12 17.73
N ALA A 190 4.12 0.22 18.39
CA ALA A 190 5.43 -0.38 18.16
C ALA A 190 5.96 -0.31 16.71
N ALA A 191 5.37 0.53 15.85
CA ALA A 191 5.88 0.78 14.51
C ALA A 191 7.25 1.46 14.56
N LYS A 192 8.14 1.12 13.62
CA LYS A 192 9.48 1.70 13.48
C LYS A 192 9.60 2.30 12.09
N LEU A 193 9.26 3.58 11.96
CA LEU A 193 9.09 4.22 10.66
C LEU A 193 10.06 5.37 10.50
N ALA A 194 11.17 5.11 9.79
CA ALA A 194 11.96 6.17 9.18
C ALA A 194 11.29 6.56 7.86
N ALA A 195 10.52 7.65 7.91
CA ALA A 195 9.73 8.14 6.79
C ALA A 195 9.59 9.67 6.82
N ASN A 196 9.23 10.25 5.69
CA ASN A 196 8.77 11.63 5.60
C ASN A 196 7.29 11.70 5.98
N PHE A 197 6.95 12.40 7.07
CA PHE A 197 5.58 12.58 7.53
C PHE A 197 5.05 14.01 7.30
N ALA A 198 5.66 14.78 6.39
CA ALA A 198 5.28 16.16 6.16
C ALA A 198 3.77 16.29 5.88
N LYS A 199 3.05 17.03 6.74
CA LYS A 199 1.60 17.25 6.66
C LYS A 199 0.73 15.99 6.82
N ALA A 200 1.26 14.90 7.35
CA ALA A 200 0.43 13.76 7.71
C ALA A 200 -0.53 14.12 8.87
N ASP A 201 -1.73 13.56 8.85
CA ASP A 201 -2.72 13.69 9.92
C ASP A 201 -2.70 12.44 10.81
N PHE A 202 -2.32 12.59 12.08
CA PHE A 202 -2.32 11.50 13.05
C PHE A 202 -3.50 11.57 14.03
N SER A 203 -4.51 12.41 13.81
CA SER A 203 -5.61 12.63 14.75
C SER A 203 -6.19 11.30 15.28
N ASN A 204 -6.19 11.12 16.60
CA ASN A 204 -6.66 9.91 17.30
C ASN A 204 -5.89 8.61 16.97
N ALA A 205 -4.73 8.69 16.32
CA ALA A 205 -3.89 7.52 16.07
C ALA A 205 -3.24 7.03 17.37
N ASN A 206 -2.99 5.72 17.43
CA ASN A 206 -2.25 5.11 18.52
C ASN A 206 -0.80 4.87 18.12
N LEU A 207 0.12 5.67 18.66
CA LEU A 207 1.57 5.60 18.42
C LEU A 207 2.33 5.06 19.64
N SER A 208 1.66 4.31 20.52
CA SER A 208 2.31 3.82 21.74
C SER A 208 3.51 2.93 21.41
N ASN A 209 4.63 3.15 22.10
CA ASN A 209 5.89 2.43 21.91
C ASN A 209 6.48 2.51 20.48
N SER A 210 6.01 3.44 19.64
CA SER A 210 6.55 3.62 18.30
C SER A 210 7.92 4.31 18.30
N GLN A 211 8.68 4.09 17.23
CA GLN A 211 9.95 4.76 16.95
C GLN A 211 9.78 5.56 15.65
N LEU A 212 9.75 6.88 15.80
CA LEU A 212 9.67 7.84 14.70
C LEU A 212 10.90 8.77 14.72
N ASP A 213 12.03 8.26 15.21
CA ASP A 213 13.28 9.01 15.35
C ASP A 213 13.88 9.33 13.98
N ASN A 214 14.48 10.51 13.85
CA ASN A 214 15.13 10.95 12.61
C ASN A 214 14.24 10.88 11.37
N THR A 215 12.92 10.95 11.54
CA THR A 215 11.97 11.10 10.44
C THR A 215 12.30 12.38 9.69
N LEU A 216 12.84 12.23 8.49
CA LEU A 216 13.27 13.31 7.61
C LEU A 216 12.06 14.12 7.16
N ALA A 217 11.64 15.07 7.97
CA ALA A 217 10.80 16.17 7.54
C ALA A 217 11.60 17.26 6.78
N THR A 218 12.87 17.00 6.48
CA THR A 218 13.74 17.90 5.72
C THR A 218 13.93 17.46 4.28
N ILE A 219 12.92 17.69 3.43
CA ILE A 219 13.10 18.21 2.05
C ILE A 219 11.91 19.15 1.74
N ASN A 220 12.12 20.47 1.89
CA ASN A 220 11.37 21.56 1.23
C ASN A 220 9.90 21.91 1.56
N ALA A 221 9.28 21.48 2.66
CA ALA A 221 7.95 22.00 3.03
C ALA A 221 8.02 23.25 3.91
N ILE A 222 8.40 24.40 3.34
CA ILE A 222 7.98 25.74 3.83
C ILE A 222 6.48 25.91 3.58
N GLN A 223 5.65 24.93 3.92
CA GLN A 223 4.21 25.07 3.78
C GLN A 223 3.48 24.49 5.00
N PRO A 224 2.65 25.32 5.65
CA PRO A 224 1.86 24.92 6.81
C PRO A 224 1.08 23.60 6.59
N THR A 225 0.97 22.75 7.64
CA THR A 225 0.01 21.63 7.65
C THR A 225 -1.41 22.19 7.53
N SER A 226 -2.30 21.49 6.83
CA SER A 226 -3.64 22.02 6.54
C SER A 226 -4.64 21.92 7.69
N GLU A 227 -4.33 21.23 8.80
CA GLU A 227 -5.31 21.04 9.87
C GLU A 227 -4.74 21.33 11.25
N ALA A 228 -5.44 22.18 12.01
CA ALA A 228 -5.10 22.58 13.37
C ALA A 228 -5.13 21.41 14.39
N ASN A 229 -5.62 20.23 13.98
CA ASN A 229 -5.93 19.11 14.86
C ASN A 229 -5.11 17.85 14.59
N ALA A 230 -4.08 17.88 13.73
CA ALA A 230 -3.34 16.69 13.27
C ALA A 230 -2.76 15.80 14.41
N TRP A 231 -2.64 16.34 15.62
CA TRP A 231 -2.09 15.67 16.80
C TRP A 231 -3.11 15.46 17.92
N ALA A 232 -4.36 15.87 17.72
CA ALA A 232 -5.40 15.74 18.73
C ALA A 232 -5.75 14.27 18.99
N GLY A 233 -5.81 13.87 20.26
CA GLY A 233 -6.15 12.50 20.66
C GLY A 233 -5.05 11.48 20.36
N VAL A 234 -3.88 11.88 19.87
CA VAL A 234 -2.77 10.97 19.59
C VAL A 234 -2.26 10.35 20.89
N ASN A 235 -2.09 9.03 20.92
CA ASN A 235 -1.43 8.36 22.04
C ASN A 235 0.06 8.14 21.76
N PHE A 236 0.93 8.87 22.46
CA PHE A 236 2.39 8.73 22.37
C PHE A 236 3.00 7.95 23.54
N THR A 237 2.23 7.16 24.28
CA THR A 237 2.73 6.48 25.47
C THR A 237 3.93 5.58 25.13
N GLY A 238 5.10 5.83 25.72
CA GLY A 238 6.34 5.10 25.43
C GLY A 238 6.95 5.37 24.06
N ALA A 239 6.40 6.29 23.27
CA ALA A 239 6.90 6.60 21.93
C ALA A 239 8.24 7.36 21.99
N ASN A 240 9.10 7.11 21.01
CA ASN A 240 10.33 7.86 20.80
C ASN A 240 10.20 8.80 19.60
N LEU A 241 10.14 10.10 19.87
CA LEU A 241 10.03 11.18 18.89
C LEU A 241 11.32 11.99 18.76
N LYS A 242 12.45 11.50 19.27
CA LYS A 242 13.73 12.24 19.23
C LYS A 242 14.07 12.66 17.81
N GLY A 243 14.29 13.96 17.61
CA GLY A 243 14.60 14.54 16.30
C GLY A 243 13.40 14.65 15.34
N ALA A 244 12.20 14.19 15.71
CA ALA A 244 11.00 14.33 14.89
C ALA A 244 10.55 15.79 14.82
N GLN A 245 10.17 16.28 13.63
CA GLN A 245 9.65 17.63 13.48
C GLN A 245 8.12 17.65 13.62
N LEU A 246 7.64 17.95 14.82
CA LEU A 246 6.20 18.10 15.10
C LEU A 246 5.76 19.53 14.81
N LEU A 247 5.35 19.79 13.56
CA LEU A 247 4.89 21.10 13.13
C LEU A 247 3.40 21.11 12.80
N THR A 248 2.71 22.20 13.15
CA THR A 248 1.37 22.52 12.65
C THR A 248 1.40 23.92 12.08
N GLN A 249 1.01 24.06 10.82
CA GLN A 249 1.05 25.33 10.11
C GLN A 249 2.41 26.08 10.16
N GLY A 250 3.55 25.36 10.17
CA GLY A 250 4.88 25.97 10.29
C GLY A 250 5.22 26.49 11.69
N LYS A 251 4.38 26.20 12.69
CA LYS A 251 4.60 26.45 14.12
C LYS A 251 4.76 25.13 14.85
N ALA A 252 5.19 25.17 16.10
CA ALA A 252 5.18 23.99 16.97
C ALA A 252 3.78 23.38 17.04
N ALA A 253 3.70 22.04 16.96
CA ALA A 253 2.44 21.31 17.09
C ALA A 253 1.75 21.57 18.44
N ASP A 254 0.43 21.69 18.43
CA ASP A 254 -0.38 21.65 19.65
C ASP A 254 -0.54 20.20 20.12
N LEU A 255 0.09 19.87 21.24
CA LEU A 255 0.03 18.55 21.88
C LEU A 255 -0.83 18.56 23.16
N SER A 256 -1.64 19.59 23.38
CA SER A 256 -2.51 19.72 24.55
C SER A 256 -3.51 18.56 24.68
N LYS A 257 -3.98 18.04 23.54
CA LYS A 257 -4.93 16.92 23.45
C LYS A 257 -4.30 15.56 23.15
N ALA A 258 -2.97 15.49 23.00
CA ALA A 258 -2.27 14.21 22.89
C ALA A 258 -2.12 13.55 24.27
N THR A 259 -1.83 12.25 24.33
CA THR A 259 -1.40 11.58 25.57
C THR A 259 0.13 11.43 25.55
N LEU A 260 0.79 11.98 26.57
CA LEU A 260 2.24 12.01 26.74
C LEU A 260 2.60 11.33 28.07
N CYS A 261 3.04 10.08 28.00
CA CYS A 261 3.54 9.34 29.14
C CYS A 261 4.73 8.47 28.73
N ASN A 262 5.86 8.58 29.42
CA ASN A 262 7.11 7.94 29.03
C ASN A 262 7.50 8.25 27.57
N THR A 263 7.11 9.42 27.07
CA THR A 263 7.35 9.83 25.68
C THR A 263 8.68 10.55 25.58
N VAL A 264 9.55 10.17 24.66
CA VAL A 264 10.76 10.95 24.34
C VAL A 264 10.38 12.02 23.31
N MET A 265 10.52 13.28 23.67
CA MET A 265 10.16 14.43 22.82
C MET A 265 11.21 14.70 21.73
N PRO A 266 10.90 15.57 20.74
CA PRO A 266 11.85 15.98 19.71
C PRO A 266 13.22 16.45 20.20
N ASP A 267 13.28 17.13 21.34
CA ASP A 267 14.53 17.58 21.97
C ASP A 267 15.28 16.47 22.73
N GLY A 268 14.75 15.24 22.71
CA GLY A 268 15.29 14.07 23.39
C GLY A 268 14.92 13.97 24.86
N LYS A 269 14.17 14.91 25.43
CA LYS A 269 13.77 14.87 26.84
C LYS A 269 12.51 14.03 27.05
N PRO A 270 12.38 13.34 28.19
CA PRO A 270 11.15 12.63 28.51
C PRO A 270 10.02 13.61 28.84
N ASN A 271 8.79 13.26 28.45
CA ASN A 271 7.55 13.91 28.85
C ASN A 271 6.60 12.87 29.47
N ASN A 272 6.21 13.15 30.72
CA ASN A 272 5.39 12.28 31.56
C ASN A 272 4.11 12.96 32.04
N ARG A 273 3.65 14.02 31.33
CA ARG A 273 2.51 14.85 31.72
C ARG A 273 1.27 14.03 32.12
N ASP A 274 0.97 12.97 31.38
CA ASP A 274 -0.28 12.22 31.49
C ASP A 274 -0.12 10.86 32.19
N CYS A 275 1.06 10.55 32.73
CA CYS A 275 1.32 9.22 33.32
C CYS A 275 0.49 8.92 34.58
N SER A 276 0.09 9.94 35.34
CA SER A 276 -0.75 9.74 36.53
C SER A 276 -2.18 9.33 36.16
N ALA A 277 -2.75 9.92 35.11
CA ALA A 277 -4.09 9.61 34.62
C ALA A 277 -4.21 8.18 34.04
N LEU A 278 -3.10 7.59 33.60
CA LEU A 278 -3.04 6.22 33.09
C LEU A 278 -2.94 5.16 34.20
N LYS A 279 -2.56 5.53 35.43
CA LYS A 279 -2.47 4.61 36.57
C LYS A 279 -3.80 4.39 37.29
N SER A 280 -4.80 5.20 36.99
CA SER A 280 -6.12 5.21 37.64
C SER A 280 -7.21 4.45 36.89
N ASN A 281 -6.87 3.81 35.77
CA ASN A 281 -7.75 2.94 34.97
C ASN A 281 -7.15 1.53 34.89
#